data_AF-A0A957QFA9-F1
#
_entry.id   AF-A0A957QFA9-F1
#
_cell.length_a   1.000
_cell.length_b   1.000
_cell.length_c   1.000
_cell.angle_alpha   90.00
_cell.angle_beta   90.00
_cell.angle_gamma   90.00
#
_symmetry.space_group_name_H-M   'P 1'
#
loop_
_entity.id
_entity.type
_entity.pdbx_description
1 polymer ?
#
loop_
_entity_poly.entity_id
_entity_poly.type
_entity_poly.pdbx_seq_one_letter_code
_entity_poly.pdbx_strand_id
1 'polypeptide(L)'
;MNLERLKQAEADFLAQYPGGFDHPEMAALGRKHKMDKMVELAQEGFARDKFRSPALIVENMVKVVSRASMVSVFEKPKFRDYARALTLDEMDVLSTGLKEILYGPEDQGFEKMLAVLKEGSIAKWPLMTICQTYFRPDVEVFVKPTTVKGVIERFELKHLQYKPTPSWAFYAGYRDAINEMKRHVDPSLSPSNAAFSGFLMMAMEQV
;
A
#
# COMPACT_ATOMS: atom_id res chain seq x y z
N MET A 1 11.30 17.26 -5.11
CA MET A 1 9.83 17.36 -5.08
C MET A 1 9.45 18.78 -5.41
N ASN A 2 8.43 18.97 -6.25
CA ASN A 2 7.86 20.28 -6.57
C ASN A 2 6.78 20.64 -5.53
N LEU A 3 7.16 21.44 -4.52
CA LEU A 3 6.28 21.86 -3.43
C LEU A 3 5.18 22.81 -3.88
N GLU A 4 5.45 23.66 -4.86
CA GLU A 4 4.47 24.61 -5.40
C GLU A 4 3.26 23.86 -6.00
N ARG A 5 3.52 22.81 -6.80
CA ARG A 5 2.45 21.96 -7.33
C ARG A 5 1.69 21.20 -6.25
N LEU A 6 2.36 20.80 -5.17
CA LEU A 6 1.71 20.14 -4.03
C LEU A 6 0.77 21.10 -3.29
N LYS A 7 1.22 22.34 -3.05
CA LYS A 7 0.42 23.39 -2.44
C LYS A 7 -0.76 23.83 -3.31
N GLN A 8 -0.57 23.89 -4.62
CA GLN A 8 -1.67 24.16 -5.55
C GLN A 8 -2.73 23.04 -5.49
N ALA A 9 -2.30 21.77 -5.55
CA ALA A 9 -3.21 20.63 -5.44
C ALA A 9 -3.99 20.62 -4.12
N GLU A 10 -3.32 20.95 -3.00
CA GLU A 10 -3.97 21.12 -1.71
C GLU A 10 -5.04 22.23 -1.75
N ALA A 11 -4.70 23.41 -2.27
CA ALA A 11 -5.63 24.54 -2.35
C ALA A 11 -6.86 24.21 -3.20
N ASP A 12 -6.65 23.60 -4.37
CA ASP A 12 -7.73 23.19 -5.28
C ASP A 12 -8.64 22.16 -4.62
N PHE A 13 -8.05 21.17 -3.93
CA PHE A 13 -8.81 20.13 -3.24
C PHE A 13 -9.64 20.70 -2.09
N LEU A 14 -9.07 21.57 -1.26
CA LEU A 14 -9.77 22.17 -0.11
C LEU A 14 -10.80 23.23 -0.53
N ALA A 15 -10.62 23.88 -1.68
CA ALA A 15 -11.64 24.75 -2.27
C ALA A 15 -12.87 23.96 -2.70
N GLN A 16 -12.68 22.76 -3.26
CA GLN A 16 -13.77 21.88 -3.66
C GLN A 16 -14.37 21.10 -2.48
N TYR A 17 -13.53 20.68 -1.53
CA TYR A 17 -13.90 19.85 -0.39
C TYR A 17 -13.41 20.49 0.91
N PRO A 18 -14.11 21.53 1.42
CA PRO A 18 -13.78 22.14 2.69
C PRO A 18 -13.76 21.10 3.82
N GLY A 19 -12.69 21.09 4.62
CA GLY A 19 -12.46 20.06 5.65
C GLY A 19 -11.82 18.77 5.14
N GLY A 20 -11.41 18.71 3.87
CA GLY A 20 -10.67 17.58 3.31
C GLY A 20 -11.48 16.29 3.28
N PHE A 21 -10.93 15.21 3.85
CA PHE A 21 -11.60 13.90 3.86
C PHE A 21 -12.84 13.82 4.76
N ASP A 22 -13.04 14.79 5.66
CA ASP A 22 -14.25 14.89 6.47
C ASP A 22 -15.44 15.50 5.70
N HIS A 23 -15.20 16.06 4.52
CA HIS A 23 -16.27 16.55 3.65
C HIS A 23 -17.27 15.41 3.34
N PRO A 24 -18.60 15.64 3.38
CA PRO A 24 -19.60 14.57 3.26
C PRO A 24 -19.45 13.68 2.01
N GLU A 25 -19.07 14.26 0.88
CA GLU A 25 -18.81 13.51 -0.36
C GLU A 25 -17.57 12.62 -0.24
N MET A 26 -16.48 13.15 0.32
CA MET A 26 -15.23 12.41 0.52
C MET A 26 -15.40 11.28 1.55
N ALA A 27 -16.11 11.56 2.64
CA ALA A 27 -16.48 10.56 3.62
C ALA A 27 -17.34 9.44 2.99
N ALA A 28 -18.28 9.79 2.10
CA ALA A 28 -19.10 8.81 1.38
C ALA A 28 -18.31 7.90 0.45
N LEU A 29 -17.33 8.47 -0.27
CA LEU A 29 -16.40 7.70 -1.11
C LEU A 29 -15.52 6.77 -0.26
N GLY A 30 -14.99 7.29 0.85
CA GLY A 30 -14.12 6.56 1.78
C GLY A 30 -14.75 5.30 2.38
N ARG A 31 -16.06 5.32 2.66
CA ARG A 31 -16.80 4.16 3.25
C ARG A 31 -16.64 2.86 2.47
N LYS A 32 -16.42 2.92 1.15
CA LYS A 32 -16.23 1.74 0.30
C LYS A 32 -14.95 0.97 0.66
N HIS A 33 -13.95 1.65 1.20
CA HIS A 33 -12.66 1.05 1.52
C HIS A 33 -12.64 0.30 2.84
N LYS A 34 -13.59 0.59 3.75
CA LYS A 34 -13.71 -0.05 5.08
C LYS A 34 -12.36 -0.08 5.82
N MET A 35 -11.64 1.04 5.82
CA MET A 35 -10.24 1.11 6.26
C MET A 35 -10.05 0.55 7.67
N ASP A 36 -10.84 0.98 8.64
CA ASP A 36 -10.72 0.51 10.04
C ASP A 36 -10.80 -1.02 10.15
N LYS A 37 -11.76 -1.63 9.45
CA LYS A 37 -11.93 -3.10 9.43
C LYS A 37 -10.76 -3.83 8.75
N MET A 38 -10.15 -3.20 7.75
CA MET A 38 -8.99 -3.79 7.08
C MET A 38 -7.72 -3.65 7.92
N VAL A 39 -7.57 -2.53 8.64
CA VAL A 39 -6.49 -2.30 9.59
C VAL A 39 -6.58 -3.29 10.74
N GLU A 40 -7.76 -3.42 11.36
CA GLU A 40 -8.04 -4.41 12.41
C GLU A 40 -7.72 -5.83 11.94
N LEU A 41 -8.24 -6.22 10.75
CA LEU A 41 -7.97 -7.53 10.16
C LEU A 41 -6.47 -7.79 9.96
N ALA A 42 -5.72 -6.81 9.47
CA ALA A 42 -4.28 -6.95 9.25
C ALA A 42 -3.52 -7.02 10.58
N GLN A 43 -3.84 -6.16 11.54
CA GLN A 43 -3.16 -6.11 12.84
C GLN A 43 -3.40 -7.37 13.67
N GLU A 44 -4.63 -7.87 13.71
CA GLU A 44 -4.97 -9.13 14.38
C GLU A 44 -4.39 -10.35 13.65
N GLY A 45 -4.50 -10.36 12.32
CA GLY A 45 -4.03 -11.46 11.47
C GLY A 45 -2.51 -11.60 11.45
N PHE A 46 -1.80 -10.50 11.64
CA PHE A 46 -0.34 -10.42 11.62
C PHE A 46 0.24 -9.99 12.98
N ALA A 47 -0.44 -10.30 14.08
CA ALA A 47 0.14 -10.17 15.42
C ALA A 47 1.42 -11.03 15.54
N ARG A 48 2.43 -10.55 16.27
CA ARG A 48 3.79 -11.12 16.28
C ARG A 48 3.84 -12.61 16.69
N ASP A 49 2.95 -13.04 17.56
CA ASP A 49 2.82 -14.42 18.05
C ASP A 49 2.23 -15.38 16.99
N LYS A 50 1.40 -14.88 16.05
CA LYS A 50 0.79 -15.66 14.98
C LYS A 50 1.81 -16.24 14.00
N PHE A 51 2.97 -15.58 13.86
CA PHE A 51 4.07 -16.01 13.00
C PHE A 51 4.75 -17.32 13.42
N ARG A 52 4.31 -17.95 14.52
CA ARG A 52 4.66 -19.34 14.85
C ARG A 52 4.02 -20.36 13.91
N SER A 53 3.01 -19.96 13.13
CA SER A 53 2.34 -20.81 12.15
C SER A 53 2.37 -20.16 10.76
N PRO A 54 3.30 -20.56 9.88
CA PRO A 54 3.38 -20.04 8.52
C PRO A 54 2.08 -20.21 7.72
N ALA A 55 1.44 -21.37 7.82
CA ALA A 55 0.15 -21.64 7.18
C ALA A 55 -0.94 -20.65 7.59
N LEU A 56 -1.02 -20.29 8.88
CA LEU A 56 -1.98 -19.30 9.37
C LEU A 56 -1.68 -17.90 8.80
N ILE A 57 -0.41 -17.51 8.70
CA ILE A 57 -0.02 -16.23 8.12
C ILE A 57 -0.41 -16.15 6.66
N VAL A 58 -0.14 -17.20 5.87
CA VAL A 58 -0.52 -17.26 4.45
C VAL A 58 -2.05 -17.23 4.29
N GLU A 59 -2.80 -17.92 5.14
CA GLU A 59 -4.26 -17.84 5.16
C GLU A 59 -4.75 -16.41 5.44
N ASN A 60 -4.13 -15.73 6.40
CA ASN A 60 -4.45 -14.34 6.74
C ASN A 60 -4.09 -13.36 5.61
N MET A 61 -2.97 -13.58 4.90
CA MET A 61 -2.64 -12.82 3.70
C MET A 61 -3.73 -12.98 2.63
N VAL A 62 -4.21 -14.21 2.40
CA VAL A 62 -5.31 -14.47 1.45
C VAL A 62 -6.58 -13.73 1.87
N LYS A 63 -6.92 -13.71 3.17
CA LYS A 63 -8.08 -12.96 3.69
C LYS A 63 -7.93 -11.44 3.44
N VAL A 64 -6.76 -10.87 3.76
CA VAL A 64 -6.48 -9.45 3.56
C VAL A 64 -6.57 -9.08 2.08
N VAL A 65 -5.87 -9.81 1.20
CA VAL A 65 -5.86 -9.57 -0.25
C VAL A 65 -7.27 -9.70 -0.83
N SER A 66 -8.03 -10.72 -0.43
CA SER A 66 -9.38 -10.96 -0.95
C SER A 66 -10.35 -9.82 -0.59
N ARG A 67 -10.25 -9.28 0.62
CA ARG A 67 -11.13 -8.21 1.13
C ARG A 67 -10.66 -6.80 0.76
N ALA A 68 -9.40 -6.63 0.37
CA ALA A 68 -8.85 -5.35 -0.05
C ALA A 68 -9.60 -4.77 -1.25
N SER A 69 -10.22 -3.60 -1.09
CA SER A 69 -10.86 -2.87 -2.20
C SER A 69 -9.85 -2.28 -3.18
N MET A 70 -8.61 -2.06 -2.72
CA MET A 70 -7.53 -1.47 -3.51
C MET A 70 -6.81 -2.46 -4.43
N VAL A 71 -6.97 -3.77 -4.19
CA VAL A 71 -6.37 -4.83 -5.03
C VAL A 71 -7.32 -5.22 -6.15
N SER A 72 -6.78 -5.43 -7.36
CA SER A 72 -7.58 -5.76 -8.54
C SER A 72 -8.34 -7.08 -8.35
N VAL A 73 -9.58 -7.14 -8.86
CA VAL A 73 -10.40 -8.37 -8.86
C VAL A 73 -9.71 -9.53 -9.60
N PHE A 74 -8.79 -9.24 -10.53
CA PHE A 74 -8.00 -10.24 -11.26
C PHE A 74 -6.81 -10.77 -10.47
N GLU A 75 -6.26 -9.98 -9.53
CA GLU A 75 -5.11 -10.38 -8.71
C GLU A 75 -5.54 -11.28 -7.54
N LYS A 76 -6.74 -11.05 -7.01
CA LYS A 76 -7.29 -11.81 -5.86
C LYS A 76 -7.35 -13.33 -6.07
N PRO A 77 -8.00 -13.86 -7.13
CA PRO A 77 -8.04 -15.30 -7.35
C PRO A 77 -6.64 -15.87 -7.62
N LYS A 78 -5.80 -15.16 -8.37
CA LYS A 78 -4.42 -15.59 -8.64
C LYS A 78 -3.59 -15.75 -7.37
N PHE A 79 -3.65 -14.76 -6.48
CA PHE A 79 -2.95 -14.83 -5.20
C PHE A 79 -3.48 -15.98 -4.33
N ARG A 80 -4.81 -16.12 -4.22
CA ARG A 80 -5.44 -17.21 -3.46
C ARG A 80 -5.03 -18.59 -3.99
N ASP A 81 -5.10 -18.78 -5.30
CA ASP A 81 -4.85 -20.08 -5.92
C ASP A 81 -3.36 -20.44 -5.84
N TYR A 82 -2.47 -19.45 -6.00
CA TYR A 82 -1.04 -19.65 -5.77
C TYR A 82 -0.73 -19.97 -4.30
N ALA A 83 -1.31 -19.22 -3.34
CA ALA A 83 -1.12 -19.45 -1.90
C ALA A 83 -1.55 -20.87 -1.46
N ARG A 84 -2.57 -21.45 -2.12
CA ARG A 84 -3.02 -22.83 -1.88
C ARG A 84 -2.08 -23.89 -2.45
N ALA A 85 -1.27 -23.53 -3.44
CA ALA A 85 -0.31 -24.43 -4.08
C ALA A 85 1.07 -24.42 -3.40
N LEU A 86 1.32 -23.50 -2.47
CA LEU A 86 2.58 -23.41 -1.74
C LEU A 86 2.83 -24.67 -0.92
N THR A 87 4.08 -25.11 -0.93
CA THR A 87 4.62 -26.09 0.03
C THR A 87 4.79 -25.45 1.41
N LEU A 88 5.00 -26.28 2.45
CA LEU A 88 5.25 -25.79 3.80
C LEU A 88 6.50 -24.90 3.87
N ASP A 89 7.56 -25.25 3.13
CA ASP A 89 8.81 -24.47 3.08
C ASP A 89 8.58 -23.10 2.41
N GLU A 90 7.83 -23.05 1.32
CA GLU A 90 7.50 -21.77 0.67
C GLU A 90 6.58 -20.90 1.52
N MET A 91 5.63 -21.51 2.25
CA MET A 91 4.81 -20.80 3.23
C MET A 91 5.66 -20.22 4.36
N ASP A 92 6.68 -20.95 4.83
CA ASP A 92 7.63 -20.47 5.83
C ASP A 92 8.43 -19.26 5.33
N VAL A 93 8.96 -19.32 4.10
CA VAL A 93 9.68 -18.20 3.49
C VAL A 93 8.76 -16.98 3.32
N LEU A 94 7.53 -17.18 2.83
CA LEU A 94 6.56 -16.09 2.62
C LEU A 94 6.15 -15.45 3.95
N SER A 95 5.85 -16.28 4.96
CA SER A 95 5.51 -15.85 6.32
C SER A 95 6.66 -15.09 6.98
N THR A 96 7.88 -15.62 6.89
CA THR A 96 9.09 -14.97 7.40
C THR A 96 9.36 -13.65 6.70
N GLY A 97 9.19 -13.60 5.38
CA GLY A 97 9.31 -12.36 4.61
C GLY A 97 8.35 -11.27 5.10
N LEU A 98 7.07 -11.61 5.28
CA LEU A 98 6.11 -10.67 5.83
C LEU A 98 6.47 -10.25 7.26
N LYS A 99 6.90 -11.19 8.11
CA LYS A 99 7.33 -10.89 9.49
C LYS A 99 8.45 -9.86 9.52
N GLU A 100 9.42 -9.99 8.64
CA GLU A 100 10.56 -9.07 8.55
C GLU A 100 10.15 -7.69 8.07
N ILE A 101 9.25 -7.59 7.09
CA ILE A 101 8.63 -6.31 6.70
C ILE A 101 7.88 -5.67 7.89
N LEU A 102 7.18 -6.47 8.67
CA LEU A 102 6.35 -5.95 9.76
C LEU A 102 7.10 -5.78 11.09
N TYR A 103 8.26 -6.38 11.31
CA TYR A 103 8.89 -6.39 12.65
C TYR A 103 10.42 -6.46 12.65
N GLY A 104 11.07 -6.39 11.49
CA GLY A 104 12.51 -6.66 11.38
C GLY A 104 13.17 -5.96 10.19
N PRO A 105 14.16 -6.60 9.55
CA PRO A 105 14.86 -6.04 8.39
C PRO A 105 13.95 -6.04 7.16
N GLU A 106 13.30 -4.91 6.91
CA GLU A 106 12.25 -4.79 5.88
C GLU A 106 12.74 -5.11 4.47
N ASP A 107 14.00 -4.78 4.17
CA ASP A 107 14.66 -5.05 2.89
C ASP A 107 14.77 -6.56 2.61
N GLN A 108 15.26 -7.32 3.60
CA GLN A 108 15.35 -8.77 3.52
C GLN A 108 13.97 -9.42 3.43
N GLY A 109 13.00 -8.91 4.20
CA GLY A 109 11.63 -9.38 4.18
C GLY A 109 10.97 -9.18 2.81
N PHE A 110 11.19 -8.02 2.21
CA PHE A 110 10.71 -7.67 0.87
C PHE A 110 11.28 -8.61 -0.18
N GLU A 111 12.60 -8.87 -0.17
CA GLU A 111 13.23 -9.76 -1.15
C GLU A 111 12.78 -11.22 -0.98
N LYS A 112 12.56 -11.69 0.26
CA LYS A 112 11.98 -13.03 0.52
C LYS A 112 10.58 -13.16 -0.07
N MET A 113 9.69 -12.20 0.21
CA MET A 113 8.34 -12.20 -0.37
C MET A 113 8.40 -12.11 -1.90
N LEU A 114 9.28 -11.26 -2.44
CA LEU A 114 9.43 -11.08 -3.88
C LEU A 114 9.89 -12.37 -4.56
N ALA A 115 10.82 -13.11 -3.98
CA ALA A 115 11.30 -14.39 -4.50
C ALA A 115 10.14 -15.40 -4.62
N VAL A 116 9.36 -15.60 -3.55
CA VAL A 116 8.21 -16.51 -3.57
C VAL A 116 7.19 -16.09 -4.63
N LEU A 117 6.79 -14.82 -4.66
CA LEU A 117 5.77 -14.37 -5.63
C LEU A 117 6.26 -14.34 -7.08
N LYS A 118 7.58 -14.30 -7.32
CA LYS A 118 8.17 -14.39 -8.67
C LYS A 118 8.02 -15.79 -9.26
N GLU A 119 8.21 -16.84 -8.47
CA GLU A 119 8.01 -18.23 -8.91
C GLU A 119 6.58 -18.45 -9.43
N GLY A 120 5.59 -17.85 -8.76
CA GLY A 120 4.20 -17.86 -9.21
C GLY A 120 3.86 -16.90 -10.36
N SER A 121 4.81 -16.10 -10.86
CA SER A 121 4.57 -15.00 -11.81
C SER A 121 3.50 -13.98 -11.35
N ILE A 122 3.33 -13.83 -10.03
CA ILE A 122 2.35 -12.92 -9.40
C ILE A 122 3.01 -11.80 -8.58
N ALA A 123 4.33 -11.63 -8.67
CA ALA A 123 5.07 -10.53 -8.07
C ALA A 123 4.64 -9.16 -8.66
N LYS A 124 3.56 -8.59 -8.11
CA LYS A 124 2.97 -7.31 -8.50
C LYS A 124 2.95 -6.37 -7.31
N TRP A 125 3.16 -5.09 -7.58
CA TRP A 125 3.18 -4.03 -6.57
C TRP A 125 1.99 -4.06 -5.58
N PRO A 126 0.73 -4.21 -6.02
CA PRO A 126 -0.40 -4.32 -5.10
C PRO A 126 -0.26 -5.47 -4.09
N LEU A 127 0.14 -6.66 -4.56
CA LEU A 127 0.28 -7.85 -3.73
C LEU A 127 1.48 -7.75 -2.77
N MET A 128 2.56 -7.10 -3.21
CA MET A 128 3.75 -6.85 -2.39
C MET A 128 3.53 -5.81 -1.28
N THR A 129 2.49 -4.95 -1.39
CA THR A 129 2.38 -3.75 -0.55
C THR A 129 1.11 -3.65 0.29
N ILE A 130 0.08 -4.42 -0.02
CA ILE A 130 -1.23 -4.27 0.63
C ILE A 130 -1.23 -4.68 2.11
N CYS A 131 -0.47 -5.72 2.49
CA CYS A 131 -0.50 -6.24 3.86
C CYS A 131 0.09 -5.22 4.85
N GLN A 132 1.29 -4.69 4.57
CA GLN A 132 1.93 -3.68 5.39
C GLN A 132 1.20 -2.34 5.34
N THR A 133 0.58 -1.98 4.20
CA THR A 133 -0.26 -0.78 4.12
C THR A 133 -1.41 -0.82 5.11
N TYR A 134 -2.12 -1.95 5.22
CA TYR A 134 -3.17 -2.08 6.22
C TYR A 134 -2.63 -2.24 7.65
N PHE A 135 -1.48 -2.86 7.81
CA PHE A 135 -0.88 -3.06 9.13
C PHE A 135 -0.42 -1.73 9.79
N ARG A 136 0.16 -0.82 8.98
CA ARG A 136 0.64 0.52 9.39
C ARG A 136 0.16 1.58 8.40
N PRO A 137 -1.12 1.98 8.43
CA PRO A 137 -1.71 2.87 7.44
C PRO A 137 -1.10 4.27 7.42
N ASP A 138 -0.43 4.68 8.49
CA ASP A 138 0.14 6.04 8.61
C ASP A 138 1.58 6.13 8.07
N VAL A 139 2.24 4.99 7.84
CA VAL A 139 3.66 4.96 7.46
C VAL A 139 3.87 4.22 6.14
N GLU A 140 3.18 3.11 5.92
CA GLU A 140 3.36 2.27 4.74
C GLU A 140 2.50 2.76 3.58
N VAL A 141 2.92 2.48 2.36
CA VAL A 141 2.26 2.95 1.14
C VAL A 141 1.80 1.81 0.26
N PHE A 142 0.61 1.95 -0.32
CA PHE A 142 0.11 1.05 -1.35
C PHE A 142 0.60 1.51 -2.72
N VAL A 143 1.28 0.63 -3.45
CA VAL A 143 1.84 0.97 -4.76
C VAL A 143 0.87 0.55 -5.86
N LYS A 144 0.04 1.51 -6.31
CA LYS A 144 -0.79 1.37 -7.52
C LYS A 144 -0.05 1.95 -8.73
N PRO A 145 0.27 1.16 -9.77
CA PRO A 145 1.13 1.58 -10.87
C PRO A 145 0.78 2.92 -11.53
N THR A 146 -0.50 3.16 -11.84
CA THR A 146 -0.93 4.37 -12.54
C THR A 146 -0.80 5.60 -11.64
N THR A 147 -1.28 5.51 -10.40
CA THR A 147 -1.20 6.59 -9.41
C THR A 147 0.25 6.97 -9.13
N VAL A 148 1.12 5.97 -8.90
CA VAL A 148 2.53 6.19 -8.57
C VAL A 148 3.28 6.90 -9.71
N LYS A 149 3.05 6.48 -10.96
CA LYS A 149 3.64 7.15 -12.13
C LYS A 149 3.22 8.61 -12.23
N GLY A 150 1.93 8.88 -12.08
CA GLY A 150 1.41 10.24 -12.11
C GLY A 150 1.98 11.10 -10.98
N VAL A 151 2.09 10.56 -9.77
CA VAL A 151 2.67 11.27 -8.62
C VAL A 151 4.13 11.65 -8.89
N ILE A 152 4.94 10.71 -9.40
CA ILE A 152 6.34 10.95 -9.74
C ILE A 152 6.47 12.07 -10.78
N GLU A 153 5.65 12.02 -11.83
CA GLU A 153 5.66 13.00 -12.91
C GLU A 153 5.17 14.37 -12.45
N ARG A 154 3.98 14.43 -11.85
CA ARG A 154 3.32 15.67 -11.44
C ARG A 154 4.15 16.44 -10.42
N PHE A 155 4.70 15.76 -9.41
CA PHE A 155 5.45 16.40 -8.31
C PHE A 155 6.97 16.32 -8.50
N GLU A 156 7.43 15.96 -9.70
CA GLU A 156 8.85 15.94 -10.09
C GLU A 156 9.74 15.21 -9.07
N LEU A 157 9.38 13.97 -8.74
CA LEU A 157 10.16 13.12 -7.85
C LEU A 157 11.34 12.49 -8.62
N LYS A 158 12.28 13.34 -9.08
CA LYS A 158 13.33 13.00 -10.05
C LYS A 158 14.25 11.82 -9.67
N HIS A 159 14.32 11.47 -8.39
CA HIS A 159 15.11 10.34 -7.90
C HIS A 159 14.36 9.00 -7.92
N LEU A 160 13.06 9.00 -8.23
CA LEU A 160 12.22 7.80 -8.29
C LEU A 160 11.97 7.42 -9.74
N GLN A 161 12.38 6.20 -10.11
CA GLN A 161 12.09 5.61 -11.40
C GLN A 161 11.19 4.39 -11.23
N TYR A 162 9.94 4.49 -11.66
CA TYR A 162 9.00 3.37 -11.61
C TYR A 162 9.45 2.23 -12.53
N LYS A 163 9.41 0.99 -12.01
CA LYS A 163 9.57 -0.24 -12.79
C LYS A 163 8.42 -1.21 -12.49
N PRO A 164 7.94 -2.00 -13.47
CA PRO A 164 6.87 -2.96 -13.22
C PRO A 164 7.23 -4.05 -12.21
N THR A 165 8.49 -4.50 -12.20
CA THR A 165 9.00 -5.46 -11.22
C THR A 165 9.24 -4.75 -9.89
N PRO A 166 8.64 -5.24 -8.78
CA PRO A 166 8.88 -4.65 -7.46
C PRO A 166 10.35 -4.71 -7.03
N SER A 167 10.80 -3.69 -6.30
CA SER A 167 12.11 -3.65 -5.65
C SER A 167 12.05 -2.89 -4.33
N TRP A 168 12.85 -3.31 -3.36
CA TRP A 168 12.91 -2.63 -2.07
C TRP A 168 13.32 -1.16 -2.21
N ALA A 169 14.37 -0.88 -3.00
CA ALA A 169 14.89 0.49 -3.16
C ALA A 169 13.84 1.47 -3.69
N PHE A 170 12.98 1.04 -4.62
CA PHE A 170 11.88 1.88 -5.08
C PHE A 170 10.80 2.03 -4.01
N TYR A 171 10.42 0.94 -3.33
CA TYR A 171 9.41 0.96 -2.30
C TYR A 171 9.76 1.94 -1.17
N ALA A 172 10.97 1.81 -0.62
CA ALA A 172 11.47 2.67 0.45
C ALA A 172 11.51 4.14 0.01
N GLY A 173 12.10 4.43 -1.16
CA GLY A 173 12.17 5.80 -1.67
C GLY A 173 10.78 6.43 -1.91
N TYR A 174 9.83 5.66 -2.45
CA TYR A 174 8.47 6.16 -2.65
C TYR A 174 7.72 6.35 -1.33
N ARG A 175 7.89 5.42 -0.37
CA ARG A 175 7.35 5.56 0.99
C ARG A 175 7.87 6.83 1.67
N ASP A 176 9.16 7.09 1.58
CA ASP A 176 9.79 8.27 2.18
C ASP A 176 9.29 9.56 1.52
N ALA A 177 9.18 9.58 0.19
CA ALA A 177 8.63 10.72 -0.54
C ALA A 177 7.18 11.03 -0.12
N ILE A 178 6.31 10.01 0.00
CA ILE A 178 4.92 10.19 0.45
C ILE A 178 4.86 10.69 1.89
N ASN A 179 5.65 10.11 2.79
CA ASN A 179 5.68 10.55 4.19
C ASN A 179 6.23 11.96 4.37
N GLU A 180 7.17 12.38 3.52
CA GLU A 180 7.65 13.76 3.48
C GLU A 180 6.57 14.70 2.92
N MET A 181 5.93 14.35 1.80
CA MET A 181 4.86 15.15 1.19
C MET A 181 3.75 15.52 2.18
N LYS A 182 3.31 14.56 3.00
CA LYS A 182 2.27 14.79 4.03
C LYS A 182 2.61 15.90 5.01
N ARG A 183 3.90 16.12 5.31
CA ARG A 183 4.33 17.17 6.26
C ARG A 183 4.13 18.58 5.69
N HIS A 184 3.94 18.69 4.39
CA HIS A 184 3.78 19.96 3.67
C HIS A 184 2.34 20.26 3.30
N VAL A 185 1.35 19.50 3.78
CA VAL A 185 -0.08 19.74 3.53
C VAL A 185 -0.89 19.72 4.83
N ASP A 186 -2.14 20.17 4.75
CA ASP A 186 -3.09 20.15 5.84
C ASP A 186 -3.35 18.70 6.29
N PRO A 187 -3.30 18.42 7.61
CA PRO A 187 -3.57 17.10 8.15
C PRO A 187 -4.91 16.49 7.72
N SER A 188 -5.92 17.31 7.38
CA SER A 188 -7.22 16.84 6.88
C SER A 188 -7.13 16.07 5.55
N LEU A 189 -6.00 16.19 4.83
CA LEU A 189 -5.73 15.47 3.58
C LEU A 189 -4.93 14.17 3.80
N SER A 190 -4.44 13.92 5.02
CA SER A 190 -3.58 12.78 5.32
C SER A 190 -3.95 12.00 6.58
N PRO A 191 -5.23 11.62 6.81
CA PRO A 191 -5.59 10.76 7.94
C PRO A 191 -5.01 9.34 7.82
N SER A 192 -4.50 8.96 6.65
CA SER A 192 -3.66 7.79 6.40
C SER A 192 -2.92 7.97 5.07
N ASN A 193 -1.92 7.14 4.77
CA ASN A 193 -1.26 7.13 3.46
C ASN A 193 -2.19 6.68 2.33
N ALA A 194 -3.21 5.86 2.63
CA ALA A 194 -4.22 5.48 1.66
C ALA A 194 -5.09 6.69 1.26
N ALA A 195 -5.53 7.48 2.26
CA ALA A 195 -6.27 8.72 2.03
C ALA A 195 -5.41 9.74 1.27
N PHE A 196 -4.18 9.97 1.72
CA PHE A 196 -3.27 10.90 1.07
C PHE A 196 -2.97 10.50 -0.39
N SER A 197 -2.77 9.22 -0.66
CA SER A 197 -2.64 8.72 -2.04
C SER A 197 -3.90 8.94 -2.87
N GLY A 198 -5.09 8.87 -2.24
CA GLY A 198 -6.36 9.21 -2.87
C GLY A 198 -6.46 10.69 -3.23
N PHE A 199 -6.04 11.59 -2.34
CA PHE A 199 -5.92 13.03 -2.61
C PHE A 199 -5.00 13.28 -3.82
N LEU A 200 -3.79 12.70 -3.81
CA LEU A 200 -2.85 12.86 -4.91
C LEU A 200 -3.42 12.33 -6.22
N MET A 201 -4.16 11.22 -6.19
CA MET A 201 -4.85 10.67 -7.37
C MET A 201 -5.87 11.66 -7.94
N MET A 202 -6.73 12.23 -7.09
CA MET A 202 -7.75 13.19 -7.52
C MET A 202 -7.14 14.48 -8.04
N ALA A 203 -6.04 14.96 -7.42
CA ALA A 203 -5.31 16.13 -7.89
C ALA A 203 -4.69 15.97 -9.29
N MET A 204 -4.55 14.73 -9.78
CA MET A 204 -4.08 14.44 -11.14
C MET A 204 -5.22 14.28 -12.15
N GLU A 205 -6.45 13.99 -11.70
CA GLU A 205 -7.63 13.84 -12.55
C GLU A 205 -8.28 15.18 -12.92
N GLN A 206 -7.89 16.27 -12.26
CA GLN A 206 -8.38 17.64 -12.52
C GLN A 206 -7.61 18.38 -13.64
N VAL A 207 -6.89 17.66 -14.51
CA VAL A 207 -6.14 18.21 -15.65
C VAL A 207 -6.81 17.82 -16.97
#